data_AF-A0A949ZCW3-F1
#
_entry.id   AF-A0A949ZCW3-F1
#
_cell.length_a   1.000
_cell.length_b   1.000
_cell.length_c   1.000
_cell.angle_alpha   90.00
_cell.angle_beta   90.00
_cell.angle_gamma   90.00
#
_symmetry.space_group_name_H-M   'P 1'
#
loop_
_entity.id
_entity.type
_entity.pdbx_description
1 polymer ?
#
loop_
_entity_poly.entity_id
_entity_poly.type
_entity_poly.pdbx_seq_one_letter_code
_entity_poly.pdbx_strand_id
1 'polypeptide(L)'
;AATASGLAATAETIRAPRSIINGRTGSMRSYTFSRFPLQDFKLVKDAFGGTINDVVLAAVSGGLRQYLLAHDEDPDEPENALQALCPVSIRDETERTALGNRLALLLVKLPIDEPNAEERLARVRQTVDRLKARRQAVGADFLLKLAGFAPSTLHAMVARASLRQIGFNMVVTNVPGPQFPLYFRGARLVEAFPVAFLYEGQYAAIAIFSYMGWLNFGYLADAHGLPDVQVLAKSVEKSFKDLVRAAKRHEAFTAEVESAAPKPASKPARTAARRPASAGARRR
;
A
#
# COMPACT_ATOMS: atom_id res chain seq x y z
N ALA A 1 -15.81 20.08 -24.56
CA ALA A 1 -16.02 19.54 -23.21
C ALA A 1 -14.81 18.73 -22.68
N ALA A 2 -14.18 17.87 -23.50
CA ALA A 2 -13.04 17.02 -23.07
C ALA A 2 -11.71 17.76 -22.75
N THR A 3 -11.52 18.99 -23.23
CA THR A 3 -10.28 19.77 -23.04
C THR A 3 -10.24 20.54 -21.71
N ALA A 4 -11.39 21.00 -21.20
CA ALA A 4 -11.45 21.72 -19.92
C ALA A 4 -11.25 20.77 -18.71
N SER A 5 -11.81 19.56 -18.76
CA SER A 5 -11.61 18.54 -17.72
C SER A 5 -10.16 18.03 -17.68
N GLY A 6 -9.49 17.97 -18.83
CA GLY A 6 -8.08 17.61 -18.91
C GLY A 6 -7.17 18.64 -18.23
N LEU A 7 -7.44 19.93 -18.44
CA LEU A 7 -6.74 21.07 -17.82
C LEU A 7 -7.02 21.19 -16.32
N ALA A 8 -8.27 20.96 -15.88
CA ALA A 8 -8.63 20.95 -14.46
C ALA A 8 -7.97 19.77 -13.72
N ALA A 9 -7.96 18.57 -14.31
CA ALA A 9 -7.26 17.41 -13.75
C ALA A 9 -5.74 17.62 -13.70
N THR A 10 -5.15 18.35 -14.66
CA THR A 10 -3.73 18.74 -14.58
C THR A 10 -3.48 19.84 -13.55
N ALA A 11 -4.40 20.81 -13.40
CA ALA A 11 -4.29 21.88 -12.40
C ALA A 11 -4.38 21.37 -10.95
N GLU A 12 -5.30 20.43 -10.66
CA GLU A 12 -5.35 19.71 -9.38
C GLU A 12 -4.05 18.92 -9.12
N THR A 13 -3.39 18.44 -10.17
CA THR A 13 -2.13 17.70 -10.06
C THR A 13 -0.92 18.62 -9.77
N ILE A 14 -1.03 19.92 -9.99
CA ILE A 14 0.08 20.89 -9.86
C ILE A 14 0.24 21.40 -8.42
N ARG A 15 -0.82 21.42 -7.60
CA ARG A 15 -0.75 21.95 -6.23
C ARG A 15 -1.41 21.00 -5.24
N ALA A 16 -0.63 20.51 -4.27
CA ALA A 16 -1.16 19.73 -3.17
C ALA A 16 -2.16 20.60 -2.39
N PRO A 17 -3.25 20.03 -1.86
CA PRO A 17 -4.07 20.73 -0.87
C PRO A 17 -3.20 21.18 0.30
N ARG A 18 -3.57 22.30 0.93
CA ARG A 18 -2.85 22.78 2.11
C ARG A 18 -3.13 21.83 3.27
N SER A 19 -2.14 21.57 4.10
CA SER A 19 -2.31 20.75 5.29
C SER A 19 -1.24 21.11 6.32
N ILE A 20 -1.52 20.85 7.59
CA ILE A 20 -0.58 21.02 8.70
C ILE A 20 0.70 20.18 8.54
N ILE A 21 0.71 19.17 7.68
CA ILE A 21 1.91 18.35 7.37
C ILE A 21 2.77 18.93 6.23
N ASN A 22 2.46 20.15 5.77
CA ASN A 22 3.16 20.84 4.69
C ASN A 22 3.58 22.26 5.08
N GLY A 23 4.69 22.71 4.51
CA GLY A 23 5.22 24.05 4.71
C GLY A 23 6.72 24.11 4.45
N ARG A 24 7.39 25.16 4.94
CA ARG A 24 8.82 25.35 4.65
C ARG A 24 9.68 24.33 5.42
N THR A 25 10.13 23.30 4.72
CA THR A 25 11.02 22.27 5.28
C THR A 25 12.34 22.89 5.77
N GLY A 26 12.66 22.69 7.04
CA GLY A 26 13.91 23.09 7.68
C GLY A 26 15.03 22.06 7.50
N SER A 27 16.11 22.21 8.27
CA SER A 27 17.28 21.31 8.25
C SER A 27 17.22 20.20 9.30
N MET A 28 16.47 20.38 10.38
CA MET A 28 16.39 19.41 11.48
C MET A 28 15.41 18.29 11.17
N ARG A 29 15.76 17.06 11.54
CA ARG A 29 14.97 15.86 11.29
C ARG A 29 14.60 15.17 12.59
N SER A 30 13.35 14.73 12.68
CA SER A 30 12.89 13.79 13.70
C SER A 30 12.59 12.45 13.00
N TYR A 31 12.89 11.35 13.69
CA TYR A 31 12.67 10.01 13.14
C TYR A 31 12.08 9.09 14.19
N THR A 32 11.14 8.28 13.76
CA THR A 32 10.66 7.14 14.54
C THR A 32 10.34 5.97 13.64
N PHE A 33 10.02 4.83 14.23
CA PHE A 33 9.71 3.61 13.52
C PHE A 33 8.61 2.81 14.22
N SER A 34 7.95 1.96 13.44
CA SER A 34 7.05 0.94 13.94
C SER A 34 7.26 -0.36 13.15
N ARG A 35 6.85 -1.47 13.74
CA ARG A 35 7.09 -2.80 13.19
C ARG A 35 5.85 -3.65 13.31
N PHE A 36 5.49 -4.32 12.22
CA PHE A 36 4.28 -5.13 12.14
C PHE A 36 4.58 -6.52 11.56
N PRO A 37 3.85 -7.56 11.99
CA PRO A 37 3.91 -8.86 11.33
C PRO A 37 3.44 -8.72 9.87
N LEU A 38 4.24 -9.18 8.91
CA LEU A 38 3.84 -9.21 7.50
C LEU A 38 2.60 -10.08 7.28
N GLN A 39 2.40 -11.08 8.15
CA GLN A 39 1.24 -11.95 8.11
C GLN A 39 -0.07 -11.19 8.39
N ASP A 40 -0.06 -10.15 9.22
CA ASP A 40 -1.26 -9.36 9.49
C ASP A 40 -1.67 -8.54 8.25
N PHE A 41 -0.70 -8.07 7.45
CA PHE A 41 -1.00 -7.42 6.17
C PHE A 41 -1.57 -8.40 5.16
N LYS A 42 -1.09 -9.65 5.16
CA LYS A 42 -1.67 -10.72 4.33
C LYS A 42 -3.09 -11.06 4.79
N LEU A 43 -3.32 -11.19 6.09
CA LEU A 43 -4.65 -11.40 6.65
C LEU A 43 -5.66 -10.36 6.14
N VAL A 44 -5.31 -9.07 6.22
CA VAL A 44 -6.19 -7.99 5.74
C VAL A 44 -6.39 -8.07 4.22
N LYS A 45 -5.33 -8.28 3.43
CA LYS A 45 -5.44 -8.36 1.97
C LYS A 45 -6.23 -9.58 1.52
N ASP A 46 -6.17 -10.69 2.25
CA ASP A 46 -6.83 -11.94 1.89
C ASP A 46 -8.32 -11.88 2.26
N ALA A 47 -8.66 -11.24 3.39
CA ALA A 47 -10.06 -11.02 3.78
C ALA A 47 -10.80 -10.07 2.83
N PHE A 48 -10.16 -8.96 2.43
CA PHE A 48 -10.84 -7.92 1.67
C PHE A 48 -10.45 -7.83 0.20
N GLY A 49 -9.33 -8.42 -0.22
CA GLY A 49 -8.73 -8.28 -1.55
C GLY A 49 -7.75 -7.11 -1.65
N GLY A 50 -7.08 -7.01 -2.81
CA GLY A 50 -6.04 -6.01 -3.08
C GLY A 50 -4.62 -6.49 -2.76
N THR A 51 -3.70 -5.54 -2.64
CA THR A 51 -2.28 -5.79 -2.40
C THR A 51 -1.84 -5.32 -1.01
N ILE A 52 -0.66 -5.77 -0.56
CA ILE A 52 -0.04 -5.27 0.68
C ILE A 52 0.12 -3.74 0.63
N ASN A 53 0.44 -3.18 -0.53
CA ASN A 53 0.57 -1.73 -0.69
C ASN A 53 -0.76 -0.99 -0.47
N ASP A 54 -1.88 -1.57 -0.88
CA ASP A 54 -3.20 -0.98 -0.65
C ASP A 54 -3.54 -0.98 0.86
N VAL A 55 -3.21 -2.07 1.56
CA VAL A 55 -3.34 -2.15 3.03
C VAL A 55 -2.45 -1.12 3.73
N VAL A 56 -1.20 -0.94 3.27
CA VAL A 56 -0.29 0.10 3.79
C VAL A 56 -0.90 1.49 3.60
N LEU A 57 -1.40 1.82 2.40
CA LEU A 57 -2.00 3.11 2.12
C LEU A 57 -3.28 3.35 2.93
N ALA A 58 -4.10 2.31 3.16
CA ALA A 58 -5.28 2.40 4.00
C ALA A 58 -4.93 2.63 5.49
N ALA A 59 -3.88 1.96 5.99
CA ALA A 59 -3.37 2.17 7.33
C ALA A 59 -2.79 3.57 7.52
N VAL A 60 -2.01 4.06 6.54
CA VAL A 60 -1.48 5.42 6.53
C VAL A 60 -2.60 6.45 6.47
N SER A 61 -3.62 6.24 5.62
CA SER A 61 -4.77 7.15 5.50
C SER A 61 -5.52 7.30 6.83
N GLY A 62 -5.79 6.20 7.54
CA GLY A 62 -6.43 6.30 8.85
C GLY A 62 -5.53 6.84 9.95
N GLY A 63 -4.23 6.58 9.87
CA GLY A 63 -3.28 7.20 10.79
C GLY A 63 -3.22 8.72 10.60
N LEU A 64 -3.24 9.19 9.35
CA LEU A 64 -3.33 10.61 9.03
C LEU A 64 -4.67 11.21 9.47
N ARG A 65 -5.80 10.50 9.27
CA ARG A 65 -7.10 10.90 9.83
C ARG A 65 -7.00 11.15 11.32
N GLN A 66 -6.47 10.19 12.07
CA GLN A 66 -6.31 10.28 13.52
C GLN A 66 -5.31 11.37 13.93
N TYR A 67 -4.26 11.59 13.14
CA TYR A 67 -3.28 12.65 13.36
C TYR A 67 -3.89 14.04 13.19
N LEU A 68 -4.64 14.28 12.11
CA LEU A 68 -5.35 15.54 11.86
C LEU A 68 -6.36 15.84 12.98
N LEU A 69 -7.19 14.85 13.34
CA LEU A 69 -8.14 14.98 14.44
C LEU A 69 -7.47 15.30 15.79
N ALA A 70 -6.24 14.81 16.02
CA ALA A 70 -5.48 15.11 17.23
C ALA A 70 -4.89 16.52 17.24
N HIS A 71 -4.93 17.23 16.11
CA HIS A 71 -4.44 18.59 15.92
C HIS A 71 -5.58 19.56 15.57
N ASP A 72 -6.82 19.19 15.93
CA ASP A 72 -8.02 20.01 15.71
C ASP A 72 -8.30 20.32 14.22
N GLU A 73 -7.80 19.49 13.30
CA GLU A 73 -8.09 19.56 11.87
C GLU A 73 -9.17 18.54 11.49
N ASP A 74 -10.19 19.00 10.75
CA ASP A 74 -11.26 18.12 10.29
C ASP A 74 -10.84 17.38 9.00
N PRO A 75 -10.64 16.05 9.04
CA PRO A 75 -10.28 15.26 7.86
C PRO A 75 -11.41 15.12 6.83
N ASP A 76 -12.65 15.47 7.19
CA ASP A 76 -13.81 15.39 6.30
C ASP A 76 -13.94 16.65 5.42
N GLU A 77 -13.28 17.74 5.80
CA GLU A 77 -13.22 18.98 5.04
C GLU A 77 -12.35 18.82 3.77
N PRO A 78 -12.85 19.17 2.56
CA PRO A 78 -12.11 18.99 1.30
C PRO A 78 -10.75 19.70 1.26
N GLU A 79 -10.58 20.78 2.02
CA GLU A 79 -9.34 21.53 2.12
C GLU A 79 -8.22 20.77 2.82
N ASN A 80 -8.57 19.83 3.72
CA ASN A 80 -7.64 18.98 4.45
C ASN A 80 -7.28 17.69 3.70
N ALA A 81 -7.83 17.49 2.50
CA ALA A 81 -7.55 16.32 1.68
C ALA A 81 -6.03 16.10 1.48
N LEU A 82 -5.58 14.85 1.60
CA LEU A 82 -4.17 14.51 1.44
C LEU A 82 -3.91 13.68 0.19
N GLN A 83 -2.78 13.94 -0.45
CA GLN A 83 -2.31 13.20 -1.62
C GLN A 83 -0.88 12.70 -1.38
N ALA A 84 -0.68 11.39 -1.57
CA ALA A 84 0.61 10.75 -1.44
C ALA A 84 1.24 10.47 -2.80
N LEU A 85 2.55 10.70 -2.91
CA LEU A 85 3.36 10.17 -4.00
C LEU A 85 3.81 8.75 -3.63
N CYS A 86 3.36 7.78 -4.42
CA CYS A 86 3.56 6.36 -4.17
C CYS A 86 4.25 5.69 -5.37
N PRO A 87 5.51 5.27 -5.24
CA PRO A 87 6.13 4.38 -6.21
C PRO A 87 5.45 3.01 -6.17
N VAL A 88 4.92 2.56 -7.30
CA VAL A 88 4.34 1.23 -7.46
C VAL A 88 5.03 0.48 -8.58
N SER A 89 5.13 -0.84 -8.43
CA SER A 89 5.54 -1.72 -9.52
C SER A 89 4.41 -1.82 -10.56
N ILE A 90 4.73 -1.63 -11.83
CA ILE A 90 3.81 -1.79 -12.98
C ILE A 90 4.18 -3.00 -13.85
N ARG A 91 4.87 -3.99 -13.28
CA ARG A 91 5.16 -5.25 -13.99
C ARG A 91 3.85 -5.98 -14.31
N ASP A 92 3.68 -6.33 -15.58
CA ASP A 92 2.67 -7.29 -16.02
C ASP A 92 3.07 -8.71 -15.57
N GLU A 93 2.08 -9.52 -15.20
CA GLU A 93 2.26 -10.90 -14.72
C GLU A 93 3.00 -11.80 -15.74
N THR A 94 2.98 -11.45 -17.03
CA THR A 94 3.61 -12.18 -18.14
C THR A 94 5.09 -11.87 -18.35
N GLU A 95 5.65 -10.86 -17.67
CA GLU A 95 7.04 -10.39 -17.86
C GLU A 95 7.97 -10.73 -16.66
N ARG A 96 7.65 -11.76 -15.87
CA ARG A 96 8.42 -12.14 -14.66
C ARG A 96 9.92 -12.41 -14.91
N THR A 97 10.33 -12.69 -16.15
CA THR A 97 11.71 -12.99 -16.58
C THR A 97 12.47 -11.79 -17.16
N ALA A 98 11.86 -10.63 -17.37
CA ALA A 98 12.54 -9.47 -17.94
C ALA A 98 13.33 -8.67 -16.89
N LEU A 99 14.64 -8.47 -17.13
CA LEU A 99 15.48 -7.57 -16.33
C LEU A 99 15.04 -6.11 -16.54
N GLY A 100 14.60 -5.44 -15.47
CA GLY A 100 14.23 -4.02 -15.46
C GLY A 100 13.21 -3.70 -14.37
N ASN A 101 13.50 -2.72 -13.51
CA ASN A 101 12.53 -2.17 -12.55
C ASN A 101 11.55 -1.26 -13.31
N ARG A 102 10.39 -1.77 -13.73
CA ARG A 102 9.29 -0.93 -14.23
C ARG A 102 8.53 -0.35 -13.04
N LEU A 103 8.97 0.82 -12.59
CA LEU A 103 8.34 1.58 -11.51
C LEU A 103 7.50 2.72 -12.11
N ALA A 104 6.27 2.88 -11.61
CA ALA A 104 5.44 4.05 -11.84
C ALA A 104 5.32 4.86 -10.55
N LEU A 105 5.32 6.19 -10.66
CA LEU A 105 4.88 7.03 -9.56
C LEU A 105 3.39 7.31 -9.72
N LEU A 106 2.61 6.94 -8.71
CA LEU A 106 1.19 7.28 -8.63
C LEU A 106 1.01 8.41 -7.61
N LEU A 107 0.14 9.35 -7.96
CA LEU A 107 -0.38 10.32 -7.02
C LEU A 107 -1.71 9.84 -6.49
N VAL A 108 -1.70 9.30 -5.28
CA VAL A 108 -2.87 8.67 -4.66
C VAL A 108 -3.52 9.66 -3.71
N LYS A 109 -4.75 10.09 -4.01
CA LYS A 109 -5.58 10.78 -3.02
C LYS A 109 -5.92 9.80 -1.90
N LEU A 110 -5.53 10.15 -0.67
CA LEU A 110 -5.74 9.31 0.50
C LEU A 110 -7.17 9.54 1.03
N PRO A 111 -7.98 8.48 1.23
CA PRO A 111 -9.32 8.60 1.79
C PRO A 111 -9.26 8.81 3.30
N ILE A 112 -8.71 9.94 3.73
CA ILE A 112 -8.62 10.33 5.14
C ILE A 112 -9.99 10.67 5.72
N ASP A 113 -10.95 11.04 4.87
CA ASP A 113 -12.35 11.36 5.17
C ASP A 113 -13.19 10.12 5.52
N GLU A 114 -12.65 8.90 5.30
CA GLU A 114 -13.37 7.66 5.54
C GLU A 114 -13.02 7.05 6.92
N PRO A 115 -13.91 7.13 7.92
CA PRO A 115 -13.65 6.58 9.25
C PRO A 115 -13.64 5.05 9.27
N ASN A 116 -14.44 4.37 8.44
CA ASN A 116 -14.52 2.92 8.44
C ASN A 116 -13.28 2.31 7.77
N ALA A 117 -12.57 1.42 8.47
CA ALA A 117 -11.32 0.86 7.98
C ALA A 117 -11.49 0.00 6.70
N GLU A 118 -12.60 -0.74 6.59
CA GLU A 118 -12.89 -1.63 5.45
C GLU A 118 -13.22 -0.80 4.21
N GLU A 119 -14.12 0.17 4.34
CA GLU A 119 -14.46 1.13 3.28
C GLU A 119 -13.25 1.95 2.84
N ARG A 120 -12.39 2.34 3.79
CA ARG A 120 -11.16 3.07 3.48
C ARG A 120 -10.23 2.24 2.60
N LEU A 121 -10.06 0.96 2.89
CA LEU A 121 -9.28 0.04 2.06
C LEU A 121 -9.92 -0.14 0.68
N ALA A 122 -11.25 -0.25 0.60
CA ALA A 122 -11.96 -0.34 -0.67
C ALA A 122 -11.74 0.93 -1.54
N ARG A 123 -11.85 2.13 -0.96
CA ARG A 123 -11.58 3.40 -1.63
C ARG A 123 -10.14 3.55 -2.11
N VAL A 124 -9.16 3.11 -1.30
CA VAL A 124 -7.75 3.07 -1.71
C VAL A 124 -7.58 2.19 -2.94
N ARG A 125 -8.11 0.96 -2.91
CA ARG A 125 -8.00 0.02 -4.04
C ARG A 125 -8.63 0.57 -5.30
N GLN A 126 -9.85 1.08 -5.21
CA GLN A 126 -10.54 1.70 -6.34
C GLN A 126 -9.72 2.85 -6.94
N THR A 127 -9.10 3.67 -6.09
CA THR A 127 -8.25 4.79 -6.53
C THR A 127 -7.00 4.28 -7.23
N VAL A 128 -6.28 3.33 -6.64
CA VAL A 128 -5.05 2.75 -7.21
C VAL A 128 -5.32 2.03 -8.52
N ASP A 129 -6.38 1.22 -8.60
CA ASP A 129 -6.77 0.49 -9.81
C ASP A 129 -7.13 1.45 -10.95
N ARG A 130 -7.88 2.53 -10.64
CA ARG A 130 -8.19 3.59 -11.61
C ARG A 130 -6.93 4.26 -12.14
N LEU A 131 -5.97 4.57 -11.27
CA LEU A 131 -4.70 5.21 -11.64
C LEU A 131 -3.83 4.30 -12.52
N LYS A 132 -3.76 3.01 -12.20
CA LYS A 132 -3.08 1.99 -13.01
C LYS A 132 -3.73 1.83 -14.39
N ALA A 133 -5.06 1.69 -14.43
CA ALA A 133 -5.81 1.50 -15.67
C ALA A 133 -5.66 2.68 -16.64
N ARG A 134 -5.61 3.91 -16.12
CA ARG A 134 -5.47 5.13 -16.94
C ARG A 134 -4.04 5.39 -17.41
N ARG A 135 -3.06 4.54 -17.06
CA ARG A 135 -1.62 4.80 -17.22
C ARG A 135 -1.22 6.20 -16.73
N GLN A 136 -1.92 6.74 -15.72
CA GLN A 136 -1.62 8.02 -15.09
C GLN A 136 -0.43 7.86 -14.13
N ALA A 137 0.63 7.24 -14.64
CA ALA A 137 1.92 7.19 -13.99
C ALA A 137 2.58 8.54 -14.24
N VAL A 138 2.56 9.41 -13.24
CA VAL A 138 3.19 10.72 -13.36
C VAL A 138 4.70 10.48 -13.44
N GLY A 139 5.28 10.72 -14.61
CA GLY A 139 6.72 10.69 -14.80
C GLY A 139 7.40 9.31 -14.87
N ALA A 140 6.68 8.20 -15.02
CA ALA A 140 7.33 6.88 -15.21
C ALA A 140 8.21 6.85 -16.47
N ASP A 141 7.67 7.35 -17.58
CA ASP A 141 8.41 7.50 -18.84
C ASP A 141 9.59 8.47 -18.70
N PHE A 142 9.46 9.51 -17.87
CA PHE A 142 10.50 10.50 -17.63
C PHE A 142 11.63 9.97 -16.74
N LEU A 143 11.30 9.25 -15.68
CA LEU A 143 12.27 8.61 -14.78
C LEU A 143 12.99 7.42 -15.44
N LEU A 144 12.29 6.66 -16.29
CA LEU A 144 12.91 5.61 -17.10
C LEU A 144 13.83 6.19 -18.18
N LYS A 145 13.47 7.33 -18.80
CA LYS A 145 14.35 8.06 -19.73
C LYS A 145 15.56 8.69 -19.02
N LEU A 146 15.41 9.11 -17.76
CA LEU A 146 16.52 9.53 -16.91
C LEU A 146 17.41 8.34 -16.46
N ALA A 147 16.95 7.08 -16.48
CA ALA A 147 17.84 5.97 -16.18
C ALA A 147 18.88 5.71 -17.30
N GLY A 148 18.70 6.29 -18.49
CA GLY A 148 19.62 6.18 -19.63
C GLY A 148 20.34 7.50 -19.93
N PHE A 149 21.67 7.51 -19.75
CA PHE A 149 22.63 8.44 -20.40
C PHE A 149 22.92 9.84 -19.84
N ALA A 150 22.54 10.22 -18.61
CA ALA A 150 23.14 11.40 -17.94
C ALA A 150 23.95 11.03 -16.67
N PRO A 151 24.82 11.93 -16.17
CA PRO A 151 25.45 11.77 -14.87
C PRO A 151 24.41 11.75 -13.74
N SER A 152 24.60 10.90 -12.73
CA SER A 152 23.68 10.71 -11.59
C SER A 152 23.29 12.00 -10.85
N THR A 153 24.17 12.98 -10.83
CA THR A 153 23.94 14.31 -10.26
C THR A 153 22.93 15.14 -11.06
N LEU A 154 23.03 15.11 -12.39
CA LEU A 154 22.08 15.78 -13.28
C LEU A 154 20.71 15.08 -13.23
N HIS A 155 20.69 13.76 -13.13
CA HIS A 155 19.46 12.99 -12.90
C HIS A 155 18.77 13.37 -11.60
N ALA A 156 19.52 13.43 -10.50
CA ALA A 156 18.99 13.83 -9.21
C ALA A 156 18.49 15.29 -9.22
N MET A 157 19.12 16.19 -9.97
CA MET A 157 18.67 17.58 -10.11
C MET A 157 17.38 17.68 -10.92
N VAL A 158 17.32 17.03 -12.08
CA VAL A 158 16.14 17.04 -12.95
C VAL A 158 14.96 16.32 -12.29
N ALA A 159 15.16 15.16 -11.66
CA ALA A 159 14.13 14.48 -10.89
C ALA A 159 13.60 15.35 -9.74
N ARG A 160 14.49 16.02 -8.98
CA ARG A 160 14.08 16.97 -7.92
C ARG A 160 13.31 18.16 -8.47
N ALA A 161 13.72 18.72 -9.61
CA ALA A 161 13.05 19.86 -10.24
C ALA A 161 11.68 19.49 -10.82
N SER A 162 11.53 18.30 -11.40
CA SER A 162 10.26 17.84 -11.95
C SER A 162 9.25 17.46 -10.86
N LEU A 163 9.69 16.88 -9.75
CA LEU A 163 8.81 16.55 -8.63
C LEU A 163 8.35 17.80 -7.86
N ARG A 164 9.09 18.92 -7.93
CA ARG A 164 8.64 20.23 -7.40
C ARG A 164 7.39 20.79 -8.10
N GLN A 165 7.07 20.32 -9.31
CA GLN A 165 5.89 20.74 -10.08
C GLN A 165 4.66 19.86 -9.83
N ILE A 166 4.80 18.84 -8.98
CA ILE A 166 3.74 17.90 -8.67
C ILE A 166 3.22 18.21 -7.26
N GLY A 167 1.92 18.40 -7.16
CA GLY A 167 1.24 18.59 -5.88
C GLY A 167 1.09 17.28 -5.12
N PHE A 168 1.96 17.02 -4.14
CA PHE A 168 1.76 15.95 -3.16
C PHE A 168 2.16 16.38 -1.76
N ASN A 169 1.42 15.91 -0.76
CA ASN A 169 1.61 16.27 0.64
C ASN A 169 2.76 15.50 1.27
N MET A 170 2.91 14.22 0.89
CA MET A 170 3.95 13.34 1.46
C MET A 170 4.32 12.20 0.52
N VAL A 171 5.46 11.57 0.79
CA VAL A 171 5.86 10.31 0.16
C VAL A 171 5.43 9.14 1.03
N VAL A 172 4.84 8.13 0.41
CA VAL A 172 4.67 6.80 1.01
C VAL A 172 5.31 5.79 0.07
N THR A 173 6.39 5.14 0.51
CA THR A 173 7.14 4.19 -0.31
C THR A 173 7.29 2.85 0.38
N ASN A 174 7.08 1.77 -0.35
CA ASN A 174 7.23 0.41 0.16
C ASN A 174 8.17 -0.39 -0.73
N VAL A 175 9.28 -0.85 -0.16
CA VAL A 175 10.29 -1.66 -0.83
C VAL A 175 10.23 -3.08 -0.27
N PRO A 176 9.79 -4.07 -1.08
CA PRO A 176 9.87 -5.47 -0.68
C PRO A 176 11.31 -5.87 -0.45
N GLY A 177 11.62 -6.39 0.73
CA GLY A 177 12.94 -6.93 1.06
C GLY A 177 12.92 -8.44 1.25
N PRO A 178 14.10 -9.03 1.49
CA PRO A 178 14.30 -10.46 1.49
C PRO A 178 13.59 -11.15 2.67
N GLN A 179 13.00 -12.30 2.39
CA GLN A 179 12.34 -13.16 3.40
C GLN A 179 13.24 -14.32 3.85
N PHE A 180 14.56 -14.12 3.72
CA PHE A 180 15.62 -15.03 4.15
C PHE A 180 16.68 -14.22 4.93
N PRO A 181 17.43 -14.85 5.84
CA PRO A 181 18.37 -14.13 6.70
C PRO A 181 19.54 -13.58 5.89
N LEU A 182 19.90 -12.32 6.17
CA LEU A 182 21.10 -11.67 5.64
C LEU A 182 22.20 -11.61 6.71
N TYR A 183 23.46 -11.53 6.27
CA TYR A 183 24.62 -11.44 7.15
C TYR A 183 25.62 -10.41 6.62
N PHE A 184 26.27 -9.69 7.53
CA PHE A 184 27.40 -8.81 7.23
C PHE A 184 28.62 -9.26 8.05
N ARG A 185 29.66 -9.75 7.36
CA ARG A 185 30.89 -10.29 8.00
C ARG A 185 30.59 -11.31 9.12
N GLY A 186 29.60 -12.19 8.91
CA GLY A 186 29.18 -13.20 9.89
C GLY A 186 28.15 -12.73 10.91
N ALA A 187 27.91 -11.43 11.07
CA ALA A 187 26.85 -10.90 11.92
C ALA A 187 25.50 -10.95 11.20
N ARG A 188 24.48 -11.55 11.84
CA ARG A 188 23.13 -11.64 11.28
C ARG A 188 22.42 -10.29 11.32
N LEU A 189 21.81 -9.89 10.20
CA LEU A 189 20.88 -8.77 10.17
C LEU A 189 19.61 -9.14 10.93
N VAL A 190 19.32 -8.40 12.01
CA VAL A 190 18.15 -8.62 12.87
C VAL A 190 16.94 -7.87 12.31
N GLU A 191 17.10 -6.57 12.06
CA GLU A 191 16.06 -5.68 11.57
C GLU A 191 16.64 -4.61 10.65
N ALA A 192 15.80 -4.06 9.77
CA ALA A 192 16.16 -2.98 8.86
C ALA A 192 14.98 -2.01 8.76
N PHE A 193 15.20 -0.77 9.18
CA PHE A 193 14.22 0.31 9.11
C PHE A 193 14.67 1.32 8.05
N PRO A 194 13.84 1.60 7.04
CA PRO A 194 14.22 2.54 6.00
C PRO A 194 14.10 3.98 6.52
N VAL A 195 14.94 4.85 6.00
CA VAL A 195 14.82 6.31 6.20
C VAL A 195 14.46 6.92 4.86
N ALA A 196 13.32 7.61 4.82
CA ALA A 196 12.85 8.30 3.63
C ALA A 196 13.65 9.59 3.39
N PHE A 197 13.13 10.46 2.53
CA PHE A 197 13.62 11.82 2.36
C PHE A 197 12.44 12.77 2.23
N LEU A 198 12.64 14.05 2.58
CA LEU A 198 11.63 15.09 2.48
C LEU A 198 11.89 15.93 1.23
N TYR A 199 10.85 16.18 0.44
CA TYR A 199 10.89 17.25 -0.56
C TYR A 199 10.67 18.60 0.13
N GLU A 200 11.09 19.68 -0.54
CA GLU A 200 10.72 21.02 -0.12
C GLU A 200 9.19 21.14 -0.10
N GLY A 201 8.64 21.72 0.97
CA GLY A 201 7.19 21.83 1.14
C GLY A 201 6.60 20.74 2.03
N GLN A 202 7.39 19.76 2.46
CA GLN A 202 6.90 18.58 3.20
C GLN A 202 7.51 18.49 4.58
N TYR A 203 6.67 18.12 5.55
CA TYR A 203 7.11 17.83 6.91
C TYR A 203 7.15 16.35 7.24
N ALA A 204 6.63 15.46 6.39
CA ALA A 204 6.60 14.02 6.67
C ALA A 204 6.84 13.16 5.42
N ALA A 205 7.49 12.02 5.63
CA ALA A 205 7.57 10.92 4.67
C ALA A 205 7.60 9.58 5.41
N ILE A 206 6.96 8.57 4.81
CA ILE A 206 6.92 7.21 5.35
C ILE A 206 7.60 6.26 4.35
N ALA A 207 8.61 5.56 4.82
CA ALA A 207 9.23 4.47 4.08
C ALA A 207 8.94 3.13 4.77
N ILE A 208 8.69 2.11 3.98
CA ILE A 208 8.40 0.76 4.43
C ILE A 208 9.39 -0.20 3.79
N PHE A 209 9.93 -1.12 4.59
CA PHE A 209 10.79 -2.21 4.12
C PHE A 209 10.37 -3.51 4.77
N SER A 210 10.21 -4.58 3.98
CA SER A 210 9.91 -5.90 4.53
C SER A 210 11.17 -6.73 4.72
N TYR A 211 11.31 -7.42 5.86
CA TYR A 211 12.43 -8.32 6.12
C TYR A 211 12.01 -9.43 7.09
N MET A 212 12.34 -10.69 6.75
CA MET A 212 12.17 -11.83 7.66
C MET A 212 10.76 -11.94 8.30
N GLY A 213 9.70 -11.76 7.51
CA GLY A 213 8.31 -11.84 8.01
C GLY A 213 7.80 -10.58 8.72
N TRP A 214 8.56 -9.49 8.71
CA TRP A 214 8.18 -8.21 9.29
C TRP A 214 8.04 -7.14 8.22
N LEU A 215 7.13 -6.20 8.46
CA LEU A 215 6.97 -4.98 7.69
C LEU A 215 7.36 -3.80 8.59
N ASN A 216 8.51 -3.19 8.30
CA ASN A 216 9.13 -2.17 9.12
C ASN A 216 8.85 -0.79 8.51
N PHE A 217 8.23 0.10 9.29
CA PHE A 217 7.90 1.45 8.89
C PHE A 217 8.92 2.41 9.51
N GLY A 218 9.48 3.29 8.71
CA GLY A 218 10.25 4.44 9.14
C GLY A 218 9.50 5.73 8.82
N TYR A 219 9.34 6.58 9.84
CA TYR A 219 8.66 7.86 9.76
C TYR A 219 9.72 8.95 9.89
N LEU A 220 10.00 9.65 8.79
CA LEU A 220 10.88 10.81 8.79
C LEU A 220 10.02 12.08 8.83
N ALA A 221 10.38 13.00 9.72
CA ALA A 221 9.72 14.28 9.84
C ALA A 221 10.70 15.46 9.86
N ASP A 222 10.21 16.63 9.44
CA ASP A 222 10.83 17.90 9.80
C ASP A 222 10.59 18.17 11.28
N ALA A 223 11.65 18.35 12.06
CA ALA A 223 11.54 18.42 13.51
C ALA A 223 10.76 19.63 14.02
N HIS A 224 10.64 20.71 13.24
CA HIS A 224 9.87 21.89 13.60
C HIS A 224 8.48 21.88 12.97
N GLY A 225 8.36 21.44 11.72
CA GLY A 225 7.09 21.38 11.00
C GLY A 225 6.17 20.25 11.47
N LEU A 226 6.72 19.15 11.97
CA LEU A 226 5.97 18.02 12.55
C LEU A 226 6.73 17.50 13.79
N PRO A 227 6.67 18.22 14.93
CA PRO A 227 7.50 17.94 16.11
C PRO A 227 7.15 16.61 16.79
N ASP A 228 5.95 16.09 16.54
CA ASP A 228 5.34 14.96 17.22
C ASP A 228 5.15 13.75 16.29
N VAL A 229 6.14 13.44 15.45
CA VAL A 229 6.13 12.28 14.53
C VAL A 229 5.77 10.94 15.19
N GLN A 230 5.98 10.84 16.50
CA GLN A 230 5.56 9.70 17.32
C GLN A 230 4.04 9.52 17.39
N VAL A 231 3.28 10.62 17.42
CA VAL A 231 1.82 10.61 17.37
C VAL A 231 1.37 10.06 16.02
N LEU A 232 1.96 10.54 14.91
CA LEU A 232 1.67 9.99 13.57
C LEU A 232 1.94 8.48 13.51
N ALA A 233 3.09 8.01 14.00
CA ALA A 233 3.43 6.60 14.00
C ALA A 233 2.43 5.75 14.81
N LYS A 234 2.06 6.20 16.02
CA LYS A 234 1.05 5.54 16.86
C LYS A 234 -0.33 5.55 16.22
N SER A 235 -0.71 6.63 15.54
CA SER A 235 -1.96 6.73 14.80
C SER A 235 -2.02 5.75 13.63
N VAL A 236 -0.92 5.59 12.87
CA VAL A 236 -0.83 4.57 11.82
C VAL A 236 -0.90 3.16 12.40
N GLU A 237 -0.24 2.90 13.53
CA GLU A 237 -0.32 1.61 14.23
C GLU A 237 -1.75 1.30 14.68
N LYS A 238 -2.46 2.27 15.27
CA LYS A 238 -3.86 2.12 15.68
C LYS A 238 -4.77 1.87 14.49
N SER A 239 -4.63 2.66 13.41
CA SER A 239 -5.39 2.45 12.18
C SER A 239 -5.14 1.08 11.56
N PHE A 240 -3.91 0.56 11.60
CA PHE A 240 -3.64 -0.79 11.12
C PHE A 240 -4.30 -1.87 12.00
N LYS A 241 -4.28 -1.70 13.33
CA LYS A 241 -5.01 -2.59 14.25
C LYS A 241 -6.52 -2.60 13.96
N ASP A 242 -7.10 -1.48 13.51
CA ASP A 242 -8.51 -1.41 13.10
C ASP A 242 -8.79 -2.29 11.88
N LEU A 243 -7.91 -2.25 10.87
CA LEU A 243 -7.96 -3.11 9.69
C LEU A 243 -7.83 -4.60 10.06
N VAL A 244 -6.90 -4.96 10.96
CA VAL A 244 -6.73 -6.34 11.42
C VAL A 244 -7.96 -6.83 12.17
N ARG A 245 -8.55 -5.99 13.05
CA ARG A 245 -9.79 -6.33 13.75
C ARG A 245 -10.95 -6.54 12.78
N ALA A 246 -11.05 -5.71 11.75
CA ALA A 246 -12.02 -5.89 10.68
C ALA A 246 -11.84 -7.22 9.94
N ALA A 247 -10.62 -7.55 9.51
CA ALA A 247 -10.33 -8.79 8.79
C ALA A 247 -10.68 -10.03 9.62
N LYS A 248 -10.35 -10.04 10.93
CA LYS A 248 -10.70 -11.14 11.84
C LYS A 248 -12.21 -11.32 12.00
N ARG A 249 -12.98 -10.22 12.05
CA ARG A 249 -14.45 -10.30 12.07
C ARG A 249 -15.00 -10.85 10.77
N HIS A 250 -14.45 -10.45 9.64
CA HIS A 250 -14.84 -10.96 8.33
C HIS A 250 -14.61 -12.48 8.24
N GLU A 251 -13.43 -12.97 8.62
CA GLU A 251 -13.13 -14.42 8.63
C GLU A 251 -14.08 -15.20 9.56
N ALA A 252 -14.34 -14.68 10.77
CA ALA A 252 -15.26 -15.31 11.71
C ALA A 252 -16.68 -15.42 11.12
N PHE A 253 -17.17 -14.35 10.49
CA PHE A 253 -18.47 -14.34 9.83
C PHE A 253 -18.52 -15.33 8.65
N THR A 254 -17.49 -15.36 7.79
CA THR A 254 -17.43 -16.31 6.67
C THR A 254 -17.42 -17.75 7.16
N ALA A 255 -16.66 -18.07 8.20
CA ALA A 255 -16.60 -19.41 8.78
C ALA A 255 -17.96 -19.83 9.37
N GLU A 256 -18.68 -18.92 10.03
CA GLU A 256 -20.01 -19.19 10.57
C GLU A 256 -21.01 -19.50 9.44
N VAL A 257 -21.02 -18.69 8.37
CA VAL A 257 -21.89 -18.90 7.20
C VAL A 257 -21.58 -20.23 6.49
N GLU A 258 -20.31 -20.57 6.33
CA GLU A 258 -19.91 -21.85 5.74
C GLU A 258 -20.31 -23.05 6.63
N SER A 259 -20.19 -22.92 7.95
CA SER A 259 -20.59 -23.97 8.89
C SER A 259 -22.11 -24.19 8.95
N ALA A 260 -22.88 -23.12 8.69
CA ALA A 260 -24.34 -23.15 8.64
C ALA A 260 -24.89 -23.61 7.28
N ALA A 261 -24.04 -23.73 6.25
CA ALA A 261 -24.48 -24.20 4.93
C ALA A 261 -24.91 -25.68 4.98
N PRO A 262 -26.07 -26.05 4.39
CA PRO A 262 -26.55 -27.42 4.40
C PRO A 262 -25.55 -28.34 3.69
N LYS A 263 -25.15 -29.43 4.35
CA LYS A 263 -24.24 -30.43 3.79
C LYS A 263 -24.79 -30.92 2.43
N PRO A 264 -23.96 -30.99 1.37
CA PRO A 264 -24.41 -31.51 0.09
C PRO A 264 -24.95 -32.92 0.28
N ALA A 265 -26.16 -33.17 -0.24
CA ALA A 265 -26.83 -34.46 -0.15
C ALA A 265 -25.89 -35.55 -0.66
N SER A 266 -25.65 -36.57 0.17
CA SER A 266 -24.86 -37.73 -0.21
C SER A 266 -25.43 -38.35 -1.48
N LYS A 267 -24.64 -38.45 -2.55
CA LYS A 267 -25.05 -39.17 -3.77
C LYS A 267 -25.53 -40.58 -3.37
N PRO A 268 -26.69 -41.03 -3.85
CA PRO A 268 -27.16 -42.37 -3.54
C PRO A 268 -26.13 -43.40 -4.03
N ALA A 269 -25.77 -44.33 -3.14
CA ALA A 269 -24.86 -45.41 -3.45
C ALA A 269 -25.42 -46.21 -4.63
N ARG A 270 -24.65 -46.34 -5.73
CA ARG A 270 -24.97 -47.25 -6.82
C ARG A 270 -24.97 -48.66 -6.25
N THR A 271 -26.15 -49.25 -6.08
CA THR A 271 -26.34 -50.65 -5.73
C THR A 271 -25.63 -51.50 -6.78
N ALA A 272 -24.62 -52.25 -6.36
CA ALA A 272 -23.92 -53.19 -7.22
C ALA A 272 -24.91 -54.28 -7.66
N ALA A 273 -25.19 -54.36 -8.96
CA ALA A 273 -26.00 -55.42 -9.54
C ALA A 273 -25.31 -56.77 -9.29
N ARG A 274 -26.00 -57.66 -8.60
CA ARG A 274 -25.62 -59.05 -8.35
C ARG A 274 -25.50 -59.78 -9.69
N ARG A 275 -24.30 -60.28 -10.04
CA ARG A 275 -24.10 -61.21 -11.17
C ARG A 275 -24.84 -62.52 -10.88
N PRO A 276 -25.62 -63.08 -11.82
CA PRO A 276 -26.12 -64.44 -11.66
C PRO A 276 -24.99 -65.45 -11.90
N ALA A 277 -25.00 -66.50 -11.09
CA ALA A 277 -24.09 -67.64 -11.22
C ALA A 277 -24.52 -68.49 -12.43
N SER A 278 -23.60 -68.69 -13.38
CA SER A 278 -23.79 -69.66 -14.46
C SER A 278 -23.44 -71.06 -13.94
N ALA A 279 -24.46 -71.92 -13.89
CA ALA A 279 -24.35 -73.36 -13.73
C ALA A 279 -23.55 -74.00 -14.88
N GLY A 280 -22.90 -75.12 -14.59
CA GLY A 280 -21.81 -75.68 -15.40
C GLY A 280 -22.22 -76.44 -16.66
N ALA A 281 -21.20 -76.77 -17.46
CA ALA A 281 -21.28 -77.76 -18.51
C ALA A 281 -19.94 -78.52 -18.63
N ARG A 282 -20.09 -79.83 -18.82
CA ARG A 282 -19.15 -80.94 -18.69
C ARG A 282 -17.91 -80.90 -19.61
N ARG A 283 -16.84 -81.53 -19.12
CA ARG A 283 -15.73 -82.09 -19.89
C ARG A 283 -16.20 -83.20 -20.84
N ARG A 284 -15.64 -83.22 -22.04
CA ARG A 284 -15.14 -84.43 -22.72
C ARG A 284 -13.69 -84.17 -23.09
#